data_AF-A0A961BM00-F1
#
_entry.id   AF-A0A961BM00-F1
#
_cell.length_a   1.000
_cell.length_b   1.000
_cell.length_c   1.000
_cell.angle_alpha   90.00
_cell.angle_beta   90.00
_cell.angle_gamma   90.00
#
_symmetry.space_group_name_H-M   'P 1'
#
loop_
_entity.id
_entity.type
_entity.pdbx_description
1 polymer ?
#
loop_
_entity_poly.entity_id
_entity_poly.type
_entity_poly.pdbx_seq_one_letter_code
_entity_poly.pdbx_strand_id
1 'polypeptide(L)'
;MRLVVDARTSAFAGFIDYAGVFPPASLSVSDAVDGYRRARTSGAAWVAGRFLIRASQLEDLGRIATTSFTAGEPPWEVSVVVDLEPSDAAARATDFHREMEPALAVAATEAPITDPTATAIDRLFTTMSSISPEVVPFLEVTRDAPI
;
A
#
# COMPACT_ATOMS: atom_id res chain seq x y z
N MET A 1 -11.56 -27.76 7.55
CA MET A 1 -12.74 -27.10 6.96
C MET A 1 -12.36 -26.63 5.57
N ARG A 2 -12.86 -27.29 4.51
CA ARG A 2 -12.58 -26.85 3.14
C ARG A 2 -13.49 -25.66 2.90
N LEU A 3 -12.94 -24.44 2.96
CA LEU A 3 -13.65 -23.26 2.48
C LEU A 3 -14.02 -23.57 1.02
N VAL A 4 -15.31 -23.79 0.77
CA VAL A 4 -15.83 -23.76 -0.59
C VAL A 4 -15.82 -22.29 -0.96
N VAL A 5 -14.68 -21.83 -1.46
CA VAL A 5 -14.54 -20.50 -2.01
C VAL A 5 -15.36 -20.51 -3.28
N ASP A 6 -16.45 -19.76 -3.32
CA ASP A 6 -17.20 -19.59 -4.55
C ASP A 6 -16.34 -18.83 -5.59
N ALA A 7 -16.72 -18.89 -6.87
CA ALA A 7 -15.95 -18.29 -7.94
C ALA A 7 -15.76 -16.77 -7.77
N ARG A 8 -16.74 -16.06 -7.19
CA ARG A 8 -16.66 -14.61 -6.91
C ARG A 8 -15.56 -14.33 -5.89
N THR A 9 -15.60 -15.03 -4.75
CA THR A 9 -14.63 -14.80 -3.67
C THR A 9 -13.23 -15.26 -4.10
N SER A 10 -13.12 -16.29 -4.93
CA SER A 10 -11.83 -16.74 -5.49
C SER A 10 -11.21 -15.71 -6.44
N ALA A 11 -12.03 -15.05 -7.26
CA ALA A 11 -11.57 -14.10 -8.26
C ALA A 11 -11.36 -12.68 -7.72
N PHE A 12 -12.16 -12.26 -6.73
CA PHE A 12 -12.23 -10.85 -6.33
C PHE A 12 -11.95 -10.59 -4.85
N ALA A 13 -11.58 -11.59 -4.05
CA ALA A 13 -11.16 -11.31 -2.68
C ALA A 13 -9.94 -10.37 -2.68
N GLY A 14 -10.01 -9.30 -1.87
CA GLY A 14 -8.94 -8.30 -1.80
C GLY A 14 -8.69 -7.50 -3.09
N PHE A 15 -9.63 -7.52 -4.05
CA PHE A 15 -9.41 -6.95 -5.38
C PHE A 15 -9.37 -5.42 -5.42
N ILE A 16 -10.05 -4.74 -4.49
CA ILE A 16 -10.16 -3.27 -4.49
C ILE A 16 -9.35 -2.70 -3.34
N ASP A 17 -8.20 -2.15 -3.71
CA ASP A 17 -7.35 -1.35 -2.86
C ASP A 17 -8.03 -0.02 -2.46
N TYR A 18 -7.89 0.37 -1.19
CA TYR A 18 -8.52 1.56 -0.63
C TYR A 18 -7.60 2.78 -0.78
N ALA A 19 -7.93 3.66 -1.70
CA ALA A 19 -7.13 4.85 -2.05
C ALA A 19 -7.74 6.17 -1.55
N GLY A 20 -8.25 6.22 -0.31
CA GLY A 20 -8.99 7.38 0.21
C GLY A 20 -8.22 8.71 0.22
N VAL A 21 -6.88 8.67 0.33
CA VAL A 21 -6.02 9.86 0.34
C VAL A 21 -5.69 10.41 -1.06
N PHE A 22 -6.16 9.75 -2.12
CA PHE A 22 -5.95 10.13 -3.51
C PHE A 22 -7.22 10.77 -4.12
N PRO A 23 -7.09 11.59 -5.17
CA PRO A 23 -8.25 12.14 -5.87
C PRO A 23 -9.21 11.05 -6.40
N PRO A 24 -10.52 11.34 -6.48
CA PRO A 24 -11.16 12.62 -6.17
C PRO A 24 -11.51 12.81 -4.68
N ALA A 25 -11.37 11.77 -3.84
CA ALA A 25 -11.77 11.85 -2.44
C ALA A 25 -10.82 12.75 -1.63
N SER A 26 -9.50 12.61 -1.86
CA SER A 26 -8.46 13.46 -1.27
C SER A 26 -8.60 13.64 0.25
N LEU A 27 -8.99 12.58 0.95
CA LEU A 27 -9.20 12.59 2.39
C LEU A 27 -7.90 12.87 3.14
N SER A 28 -8.02 13.40 4.37
CA SER A 28 -6.91 13.36 5.31
C SER A 28 -6.53 11.91 5.64
N VAL A 29 -5.30 11.66 6.09
CA VAL A 29 -4.87 10.29 6.48
C VAL A 29 -5.79 9.73 7.57
N SER A 30 -6.21 10.57 8.52
CA SER A 30 -7.14 10.18 9.59
C SER A 30 -8.51 9.75 9.04
N ASP A 31 -9.12 10.57 8.18
CA ASP A 31 -10.43 10.24 7.60
C ASP A 31 -10.35 9.01 6.68
N ALA A 32 -9.21 8.83 5.99
CA ALA A 32 -8.95 7.65 5.18
C ALA A 32 -8.83 6.38 6.03
N VAL A 33 -8.11 6.43 7.16
CA VAL A 33 -8.02 5.33 8.15
C VAL A 33 -9.42 4.90 8.61
N ASP A 34 -10.26 5.86 8.99
CA ASP A 34 -11.63 5.57 9.42
C ASP A 34 -12.48 4.96 8.29
N GLY A 35 -12.32 5.46 7.06
CA GLY A 35 -12.99 4.90 5.90
C GLY A 35 -12.54 3.48 5.56
N TYR A 36 -11.24 3.18 5.70
CA TYR A 36 -10.71 1.83 5.48
C TYR A 36 -11.23 0.83 6.51
N ARG A 37 -11.27 1.20 7.79
CA ARG A 37 -11.90 0.39 8.85
C ARG A 37 -13.37 0.08 8.56
N ARG A 38 -14.13 1.09 8.13
CA ARG A 38 -15.53 0.89 7.71
C ARG A 38 -15.63 -0.07 6.52
N ALA A 39 -14.75 0.06 5.51
CA ALA A 39 -14.73 -0.86 4.37
C ALA A 39 -14.48 -2.31 4.81
N ARG A 40 -13.50 -2.53 5.70
CA ARG A 40 -13.11 -3.87 6.22
C ARG A 40 -14.10 -4.51 7.19
N THR A 41 -15.07 -3.75 7.70
CA THR A 41 -16.13 -4.25 8.58
C THR A 41 -17.51 -4.27 7.90
N SER A 42 -17.58 -3.84 6.65
CA SER A 42 -18.82 -3.82 5.86
C SER A 42 -19.21 -5.22 5.37
N GLY A 43 -20.45 -5.37 4.90
CA GLY A 43 -20.88 -6.60 4.21
C GLY A 43 -20.12 -6.90 2.91
N ALA A 44 -19.37 -5.92 2.39
CA ALA A 44 -18.51 -6.06 1.20
C ALA A 44 -17.02 -6.20 1.57
N ALA A 45 -16.66 -6.34 2.84
CA ALA A 45 -15.26 -6.37 3.31
C ALA A 45 -14.38 -7.39 2.58
N TRP A 46 -14.94 -8.50 2.12
CA TRP A 46 -14.23 -9.55 1.39
C TRP A 46 -13.53 -9.04 0.11
N VAL A 47 -14.02 -7.96 -0.52
CA VAL A 47 -13.42 -7.38 -1.75
C VAL A 47 -12.35 -6.33 -1.44
N ALA A 48 -12.29 -5.83 -0.20
CA ALA A 48 -11.37 -4.77 0.18
C ALA A 48 -9.95 -5.33 0.32
N GLY A 49 -9.01 -4.72 -0.38
CA GLY A 49 -7.60 -5.06 -0.37
C GLY A 49 -6.80 -4.19 0.60
N ARG A 50 -5.69 -3.65 0.10
CA ARG A 50 -4.68 -2.91 0.85
C ARG A 50 -5.10 -1.46 1.10
N PHE A 51 -4.47 -0.83 2.07
CA PHE A 51 -4.55 0.62 2.26
C PHE A 51 -3.50 1.31 1.40
N LEU A 52 -3.92 2.14 0.44
CA LEU A 52 -3.00 2.90 -0.42
C LEU A 52 -2.66 4.23 0.21
N ILE A 53 -1.37 4.55 0.25
CA ILE A 53 -0.85 5.78 0.81
C ILE A 53 0.39 6.26 0.06
N ARG A 54 0.68 7.56 0.11
CA ARG A 54 1.94 8.13 -0.38
C ARG A 54 3.07 7.87 0.61
N ALA A 55 4.29 7.68 0.12
CA ALA A 55 5.48 7.50 0.96
C ALA A 55 5.70 8.69 1.93
N SER A 56 5.38 9.91 1.50
CA SER A 56 5.43 11.12 2.34
C SER A 56 4.48 11.13 3.53
N GLN A 57 3.47 10.25 3.55
CA GLN A 57 2.41 10.23 4.57
C GLN A 57 2.53 9.04 5.55
N LEU A 58 3.56 8.20 5.40
CA LEU A 58 3.75 7.02 6.25
C LEU A 58 3.92 7.36 7.73
N GLU A 59 4.62 8.45 8.04
CA GLU A 59 4.79 8.92 9.43
C GLU A 59 3.45 9.28 10.08
N ASP A 60 2.56 9.96 9.34
CA ASP A 60 1.22 10.29 9.81
C ASP A 60 0.38 9.04 10.06
N LEU A 61 0.43 8.07 9.16
CA LEU A 61 -0.25 6.78 9.32
C LEU A 61 0.26 6.04 10.57
N GLY A 62 1.58 5.98 10.76
CA GLY A 62 2.20 5.34 11.91
C GLY A 62 1.73 5.98 13.23
N ARG A 63 1.79 7.31 13.31
CA ARG A 63 1.32 8.07 14.50
C ARG A 63 -0.17 7.85 14.79
N ILE A 64 -1.02 7.84 13.76
CA ILE A 64 -2.45 7.55 13.92
C ILE A 64 -2.65 6.11 14.39
N ALA A 65 -1.89 5.17 13.83
CA ALA A 65 -1.99 3.77 14.20
C ALA A 65 -1.59 3.54 15.67
N THR A 66 -0.45 4.07 16.11
CA THR A 66 0.02 3.96 17.51
C THR A 66 -0.99 4.50 18.53
N THR A 67 -1.79 5.49 18.14
CA THR A 67 -2.75 6.15 19.05
C THR A 67 -4.18 5.61 18.94
N SER A 68 -4.55 4.94 17.85
CA SER A 68 -5.94 4.54 17.57
C SER A 68 -6.17 3.05 17.35
N PHE A 69 -5.13 2.23 17.10
CA PHE A 69 -5.31 0.80 16.87
C PHE A 69 -5.71 0.08 18.15
N THR A 70 -6.71 -0.77 18.04
CA THR A 70 -7.20 -1.59 19.16
C THR A 70 -6.62 -2.99 19.11
N ALA A 71 -6.40 -3.59 20.28
CA ALA A 71 -5.98 -4.99 20.36
C ALA A 71 -6.98 -5.91 19.63
N GLY A 72 -6.46 -6.78 18.75
CA GLY A 72 -7.27 -7.71 17.96
C GLY A 72 -7.79 -7.15 16.63
N GLU A 73 -7.48 -5.90 16.29
CA GLU A 73 -7.68 -5.40 14.92
C GLU A 73 -6.84 -6.26 13.96
N PRO A 74 -7.43 -6.84 12.89
CA PRO A 74 -6.65 -7.67 11.96
C PRO A 74 -5.59 -6.84 11.26
N PRO A 75 -4.39 -7.41 10.96
CA PRO A 75 -3.31 -6.69 10.30
C PRO A 75 -3.72 -5.96 9.03
N TRP A 76 -3.08 -4.82 8.78
CA TRP A 76 -3.25 -4.05 7.56
C TRP A 76 -2.10 -4.32 6.60
N GLU A 77 -2.46 -4.63 5.36
CA GLU A 77 -1.52 -4.55 4.26
C GLU A 77 -1.56 -3.14 3.66
N VAL A 78 -0.38 -2.56 3.44
CA VAL A 78 -0.22 -1.19 2.92
C VAL A 78 0.45 -1.26 1.55
N SER A 79 -0.10 -0.56 0.56
CA SER A 79 0.59 -0.28 -0.71
C SER A 79 1.08 1.17 -0.69
N VAL A 80 2.36 1.36 -0.96
CA VAL A 80 3.00 2.68 -0.89
C VAL A 80 3.27 3.21 -2.29
N VAL A 81 2.66 4.34 -2.62
CA VAL A 81 2.95 5.11 -3.84
C VAL A 81 4.14 6.02 -3.58
N VAL A 82 5.17 5.92 -4.43
CA VAL A 82 6.39 6.72 -4.38
C VAL A 82 6.10 8.14 -4.90
N ASP A 83 6.11 9.11 -4.00
CA ASP A 83 5.95 10.55 -4.28
C ASP A 83 7.16 11.39 -3.84
N LEU A 84 8.28 10.71 -3.59
CA LEU A 84 9.57 11.24 -3.16
C LEU A 84 10.66 10.65 -4.05
N GLU A 85 11.92 11.03 -3.81
CA GLU A 85 13.05 10.29 -4.37
C GLU A 85 12.96 8.80 -3.97
N PRO A 86 13.17 7.85 -4.91
CA PRO A 86 12.92 6.42 -4.65
C PRO A 86 13.68 5.86 -3.44
N SER A 87 14.92 6.31 -3.21
CA SER A 87 15.70 5.89 -2.04
C SER A 87 15.09 6.36 -0.72
N ASP A 88 14.56 7.59 -0.69
CA ASP A 88 13.94 8.16 0.50
C ASP A 88 12.59 7.51 0.79
N ALA A 89 11.81 7.23 -0.25
CA ALA A 89 10.57 6.47 -0.15
C ALA A 89 10.82 5.05 0.38
N ALA A 90 11.83 4.35 -0.16
CA ALA A 90 12.19 3.01 0.30
C ALA A 90 12.71 3.00 1.74
N ALA A 91 13.52 3.98 2.15
CA ALA A 91 13.97 4.10 3.53
C ALA A 91 12.79 4.28 4.50
N ARG A 92 11.87 5.21 4.19
CA ARG A 92 10.66 5.44 5.01
C ARG A 92 9.75 4.21 5.07
N ALA A 93 9.56 3.52 3.95
CA ALA A 93 8.77 2.30 3.90
C ALA A 93 9.40 1.17 4.72
N THR A 94 10.74 1.02 4.68
CA THR A 94 11.49 0.05 5.50
C THR A 94 11.32 0.33 6.98
N ASP A 95 11.50 1.59 7.40
CA ASP A 95 11.37 1.99 8.80
C ASP A 95 9.94 1.79 9.29
N PHE A 96 8.95 2.24 8.52
CA PHE A 96 7.53 2.04 8.83
C PHE A 96 7.16 0.55 8.93
N HIS A 97 7.58 -0.28 7.96
CA HIS A 97 7.31 -1.73 7.98
C HIS A 97 7.89 -2.37 9.25
N ARG A 98 9.16 -2.09 9.56
CA ARG A 98 9.84 -2.62 10.75
C ARG A 98 9.17 -2.20 12.06
N GLU A 99 8.73 -0.95 12.15
CA GLU A 99 8.18 -0.39 13.40
C GLU A 99 6.72 -0.76 13.63
N MET A 100 5.94 -0.94 12.56
CA MET A 100 4.51 -1.15 12.65
C MET A 100 4.10 -2.62 12.55
N GLU A 101 5.00 -3.52 12.13
CA GLU A 101 4.72 -4.94 12.13
C GLU A 101 4.47 -5.49 13.56
N PRO A 102 3.55 -6.46 13.71
CA PRO A 102 2.74 -7.10 12.67
C PRO A 102 1.40 -6.38 12.41
N ALA A 103 1.17 -5.20 13.00
CA ALA A 103 -0.13 -4.51 12.91
C ALA A 103 -0.35 -3.87 11.53
N LEU A 104 0.70 -3.29 10.94
CA LEU A 104 0.71 -2.81 9.56
C LEU A 104 1.99 -3.28 8.88
N ALA A 105 1.83 -3.85 7.69
CA ALA A 105 2.94 -4.31 6.86
C ALA A 105 2.85 -3.67 5.47
N VAL A 106 3.96 -3.10 5.00
CA VAL A 106 4.11 -2.75 3.58
C VAL A 106 4.10 -4.04 2.77
N ALA A 107 3.10 -4.22 1.91
CA ALA A 107 2.93 -5.39 1.05
C ALA A 107 3.28 -5.08 -0.41
N ALA A 108 3.20 -3.81 -0.80
CA ALA A 108 3.53 -3.38 -2.16
C ALA A 108 4.06 -1.96 -2.20
N THR A 109 4.77 -1.66 -3.29
CA THR A 109 5.20 -0.30 -3.63
C THR A 109 4.93 -0.01 -5.09
N GLU A 110 4.63 1.24 -5.40
CA GLU A 110 4.25 1.69 -6.74
C GLU A 110 5.07 2.93 -7.10
N ALA A 111 5.74 2.93 -8.25
CA ALA A 111 6.53 4.07 -8.69
C ALA A 111 6.40 4.31 -10.20
N PRO A 112 6.27 5.56 -10.67
CA PRO A 112 6.31 5.88 -12.08
C PRO A 112 7.71 5.70 -12.66
N ILE A 113 7.77 5.16 -13.88
CA ILE A 113 8.98 5.18 -14.68
C ILE A 113 9.15 6.60 -15.24
N THR A 114 10.09 7.34 -14.68
CA THR A 114 10.46 8.70 -15.13
C THR A 114 11.61 8.69 -16.13
N ASP A 115 12.49 7.69 -16.05
CA ASP A 115 13.58 7.42 -16.99
C ASP A 115 13.43 5.97 -17.50
N PRO A 116 13.09 5.76 -18.79
CA PRO A 116 12.82 4.43 -19.34
C PRO A 116 14.09 3.64 -19.71
N THR A 117 15.29 4.13 -19.39
CA THR A 117 16.51 3.35 -19.62
C THR A 117 16.53 2.11 -18.73
N ALA A 118 17.00 0.98 -19.28
CA ALA A 118 17.09 -0.28 -18.54
C ALA A 118 17.84 -0.14 -17.20
N THR A 119 18.91 0.67 -17.18
CA THR A 119 19.68 0.93 -15.95
C THR A 119 18.93 1.78 -14.92
N ALA A 120 18.06 2.70 -15.33
CA ALA A 120 17.22 3.45 -14.40
C ALA A 120 16.08 2.58 -13.83
N ILE A 121 15.44 1.80 -14.69
CA ILE A 121 14.38 0.85 -14.30
C ILE A 121 14.93 -0.21 -13.32
N ASP A 122 16.10 -0.80 -13.62
CA ASP A 122 16.74 -1.80 -12.75
C ASP A 122 17.10 -1.22 -11.38
N ARG A 123 17.61 0.01 -11.35
CA ARG A 123 17.88 0.73 -10.09
C ARG A 123 16.59 0.97 -9.31
N LEU A 124 15.55 1.49 -9.94
CA LEU A 124 14.26 1.74 -9.30
C LEU A 124 13.67 0.46 -8.71
N PHE A 125 13.62 -0.62 -9.50
CA PHE A 125 13.12 -1.92 -9.07
C PHE A 125 13.93 -2.48 -7.90
N THR A 126 15.27 -2.39 -7.97
CA THR A 126 16.16 -2.84 -6.89
C THR A 126 15.93 -2.05 -5.61
N THR A 127 15.79 -0.72 -5.70
CA THR A 127 15.48 0.14 -4.56
C THR A 127 14.15 -0.22 -3.92
N MET A 128 13.08 -0.40 -4.70
CA MET A 128 11.77 -0.78 -4.18
C MET A 128 11.76 -2.18 -3.56
N SER A 129 12.47 -3.14 -4.16
CA SER A 129 12.59 -4.52 -3.65
C SER A 129 13.44 -4.63 -2.39
N SER A 130 14.18 -3.58 -2.01
CA SER A 130 15.05 -3.58 -0.83
C SER A 130 14.29 -3.41 0.49
N ILE A 131 13.01 -3.04 0.45
CA ILE A 131 12.19 -2.72 1.64
C ILE A 131 11.97 -3.96 2.51
N SER A 132 11.53 -5.06 1.89
CA SER A 132 11.33 -6.37 2.52
C SER A 132 11.21 -7.43 1.41
N PRO A 133 11.66 -8.68 1.65
CA PRO A 133 11.56 -9.75 0.64
C PRO A 133 10.11 -10.09 0.24
N GLU A 134 9.12 -9.70 1.04
CA GLU A 134 7.70 -9.95 0.76
C GLU A 134 7.02 -8.80 -0.01
N VAL A 135 7.69 -7.64 -0.14
CA VAL A 135 7.14 -6.48 -0.84
C VAL A 135 7.13 -6.71 -2.35
N VAL A 136 5.97 -6.45 -2.96
CA VAL A 136 5.81 -6.51 -4.42
C VAL A 136 5.95 -5.10 -5.03
N PRO A 137 6.99 -4.84 -5.86
CA PRO A 137 7.11 -3.57 -6.58
C PRO A 137 6.27 -3.57 -7.86
N PHE A 138 5.58 -2.45 -8.12
CA PHE A 138 4.84 -2.16 -9.35
C PHE A 138 5.42 -0.91 -10.01
N LEU A 139 5.70 -1.01 -11.30
CA LEU A 139 6.20 0.10 -12.09
C LEU A 139 5.07 0.68 -12.92
N GLU A 140 4.73 1.94 -12.69
CA GLU A 140 3.74 2.66 -13.50
C GLU A 140 4.39 3.09 -14.82
N VAL A 141 3.87 2.54 -15.91
CA VAL A 141 4.21 2.92 -17.28
C VAL A 141 3.20 3.98 -17.72
N THR A 142 3.63 5.22 -17.85
CA THR A 142 2.75 6.28 -18.36
C THR A 142 2.50 6.07 -19.85
N ARG A 143 1.30 6.43 -20.33
CA ARG A 143 0.96 6.31 -21.76
C ARG A 143 1.88 7.13 -22.67
N ASP A 144 2.39 8.23 -22.15
CA ASP A 144 3.30 9.13 -22.88
C ASP A 144 4.79 8.76 -22.65
N ALA A 145 5.07 7.70 -21.87
CA ALA A 145 6.43 7.22 -21.69
C ALA A 145 7.00 6.77 -23.05
N PRO A 146 8.17 7.25 -23.47
CA PRO A 146 8.86 6.75 -24.64
C PRO A 146 9.48 5.39 -24.28
N ILE A 147 8.66 4.34 -24.34
CA ILE A 147 9.09 2.93 -24.23
C ILE A 147 9.45 2.37 -25.60
#